data_AF-A0A095YA45-F1
#
_entry.id   AF-A0A095YA45-F1
#
_cell.length_a   1.000
_cell.length_b   1.000
_cell.length_c   1.000
_cell.angle_alpha   90.00
_cell.angle_beta   90.00
_cell.angle_gamma   90.00
#
_symmetry.space_group_name_H-M   'P 1'
#
loop_
_entity.id
_entity.type
_entity.pdbx_description
1 polymer ?
#
loop_
_entity_poly.entity_id
_entity_poly.type
_entity_poly.pdbx_seq_one_letter_code
_entity_poly.pdbx_strand_id
1 'polypeptide(L)'
;MDNKVEKQEVKANEVLKEIKDEYDKGIDNLEDNTNIQLKVAEELKKELKNNDFDVNIEELKSLKEEILGLKSEIKRLNELEGITFSSLILRDIKNIGNTLVTLQNKAVDSMKSLYINMKYQFSYNLTKAQEKLVQAKISIVKNLVSSMQDFIKDQQKKLNVCLEKLDSLSEEIKKDEKEFFVEKNRDKTDKKEVEVGTKKEEVIKKEKVLEKSKSQKVEKKPSVLKMLKENQQKINDSEKTKEEKTIKKDKGMEI
;
A
#
# COMPACT_ATOMS: atom_id res chain seq x y z
N MET A 1 8.07 -13.12 -58.97
CA MET A 1 9.29 -13.66 -59.61
C MET A 1 9.82 -14.89 -58.85
N ASP A 2 9.21 -15.23 -57.72
CA ASP A 2 9.73 -16.16 -56.70
C ASP A 2 9.67 -17.63 -57.14
N ASN A 3 8.66 -18.01 -57.93
CA ASN A 3 8.46 -19.38 -58.41
C ASN A 3 9.51 -19.88 -59.42
N LYS A 4 10.30 -18.98 -60.03
CA LYS A 4 11.31 -19.35 -61.05
C LYS A 4 12.68 -19.63 -60.41
N VAL A 5 12.99 -18.95 -59.31
CA VAL A 5 14.23 -19.12 -58.53
C VAL A 5 14.17 -20.43 -57.77
N GLU A 6 13.06 -20.71 -57.10
CA GLU A 6 12.84 -21.95 -56.33
C GLU A 6 12.93 -23.20 -57.23
N LYS A 7 12.39 -23.15 -58.46
CA LYS A 7 12.52 -24.22 -59.45
C LYS A 7 13.93 -24.40 -60.00
N GLN A 8 14.76 -23.34 -60.03
CA GLN A 8 16.16 -23.44 -60.45
C GLN A 8 17.02 -24.02 -59.34
N GLU A 9 16.75 -23.67 -58.08
CA GLU A 9 17.43 -24.22 -56.90
C GLU A 9 17.20 -25.72 -56.74
N VAL A 10 15.95 -26.19 -56.88
CA VAL A 10 15.63 -27.63 -56.82
C VAL A 10 16.38 -28.42 -57.90
N LYS A 11 16.40 -27.92 -59.15
CA LYS A 11 17.13 -28.57 -60.25
C LYS A 11 18.64 -28.59 -60.02
N ALA A 12 19.21 -27.51 -59.50
CA ALA A 12 20.63 -27.46 -59.17
C ALA A 12 20.98 -28.49 -58.08
N ASN A 13 20.13 -28.63 -57.06
CA ASN A 13 20.32 -29.59 -55.97
C ASN A 13 20.20 -31.06 -56.45
N GLU A 14 19.29 -31.36 -57.39
CA GLU A 14 19.18 -32.69 -58.01
C GLU A 14 20.44 -33.05 -58.80
N VAL A 15 20.92 -32.15 -59.67
CA VAL A 15 22.15 -32.36 -60.45
C VAL A 15 23.37 -32.51 -59.55
N LEU A 16 23.48 -31.68 -58.50
CA LEU A 16 24.56 -31.81 -57.52
C LEU A 16 24.54 -33.14 -56.78
N LYS A 17 23.35 -33.68 -56.50
CA LYS A 17 23.21 -35.00 -55.88
C LYS A 17 23.66 -36.11 -56.82
N GLU A 18 23.23 -36.08 -58.08
CA GLU A 18 23.66 -37.07 -59.08
C GLU A 18 25.19 -37.08 -59.24
N ILE A 19 25.81 -35.89 -59.31
CA ILE A 19 27.26 -35.73 -59.39
C ILE A 19 27.97 -36.37 -58.19
N LYS A 20 27.45 -36.21 -56.97
CA LYS A 20 28.03 -36.85 -55.78
C LYS A 20 27.91 -38.36 -55.81
N ASP A 21 26.73 -38.87 -56.15
CA ASP A 21 26.50 -40.30 -56.24
C ASP A 21 27.44 -40.93 -57.29
N GLU A 22 27.79 -40.20 -58.35
CA GLU A 22 28.82 -40.62 -59.32
C GLU A 22 30.24 -40.56 -58.76
N TYR A 23 30.61 -39.52 -58.02
CA TYR A 23 31.93 -39.43 -57.37
C TYR A 23 32.15 -40.52 -56.31
N ASP A 24 31.14 -40.80 -55.48
CA ASP A 24 31.19 -41.86 -54.47
C ASP A 24 31.36 -43.24 -55.13
N LYS A 25 30.61 -43.51 -56.21
CA LYS A 25 30.81 -44.74 -57.01
C LYS A 25 32.19 -44.79 -57.66
N GLY A 26 32.67 -43.65 -58.16
CA GLY A 26 33.98 -43.55 -58.83
C GLY A 26 35.12 -43.90 -57.88
N ILE A 27 35.10 -43.37 -56.65
CA ILE A 27 36.16 -43.63 -55.67
C ILE A 27 36.11 -45.06 -55.14
N ASP A 28 34.92 -45.64 -54.95
CA ASP A 28 34.75 -47.05 -54.57
C ASP A 28 35.32 -47.99 -55.65
N ASN A 29 35.01 -47.72 -56.92
CA ASN A 29 35.55 -48.50 -58.04
C ASN A 29 37.08 -48.41 -58.16
N LEU A 30 37.66 -47.23 -57.89
CA LEU A 30 39.12 -47.05 -57.89
C LEU A 30 39.79 -47.82 -56.75
N GLU A 31 39.20 -47.81 -55.56
CA GLU A 31 39.68 -48.58 -54.42
C GLU A 31 39.65 -50.08 -54.70
N ASP A 32 38.51 -50.59 -55.19
CA ASP A 32 38.33 -52.01 -55.52
C ASP A 32 39.31 -52.47 -56.60
N ASN A 33 39.47 -51.69 -57.67
CA ASN A 33 40.40 -52.03 -58.75
C ASN A 33 41.86 -52.02 -58.26
N THR A 34 42.25 -51.03 -57.47
CA THR A 34 43.61 -50.94 -56.90
C THR A 34 43.89 -52.12 -55.96
N ASN A 35 42.92 -52.54 -55.15
CA ASN A 35 43.02 -53.73 -54.30
C ASN A 35 43.19 -55.02 -55.12
N ILE A 36 42.46 -55.16 -56.23
CA ILE A 36 42.59 -56.31 -57.14
C ILE A 36 43.98 -56.33 -57.78
N GLN A 37 44.45 -55.20 -58.32
CA GLN A 37 45.77 -55.09 -58.95
C GLN A 37 46.89 -55.41 -57.96
N LEU A 38 46.79 -54.92 -56.73
CA LEU A 38 47.76 -55.20 -55.66
C LEU A 38 47.82 -56.70 -55.36
N LYS A 39 46.66 -57.36 -55.23
CA LYS A 39 46.57 -58.80 -55.00
C LYS A 39 47.20 -59.61 -56.14
N VAL A 40 46.89 -59.26 -57.40
CA VAL A 40 47.45 -59.94 -58.58
C VAL A 40 48.97 -59.75 -58.65
N ALA A 41 49.48 -58.55 -58.40
CA ALA A 41 50.92 -58.28 -58.39
C ALA A 41 51.65 -59.10 -57.30
N GLU A 42 51.08 -59.21 -56.10
CA GLU A 42 51.63 -60.03 -55.03
C GLU A 42 51.61 -61.55 -55.34
N GLU A 43 50.55 -62.04 -56.00
CA GLU A 43 50.45 -63.45 -56.43
C GLU A 43 51.48 -63.76 -57.52
N LEU A 44 51.60 -62.91 -58.55
CA LEU A 44 52.60 -63.06 -59.61
C LEU A 44 54.03 -63.02 -59.09
N LYS A 45 54.34 -62.10 -58.15
CA LYS A 45 55.63 -62.05 -57.46
C LYS A 45 55.96 -63.38 -56.78
N LYS A 46 55.00 -63.95 -56.04
CA LYS A 46 55.18 -65.21 -55.31
C LYS A 46 55.40 -66.39 -56.27
N GLU A 47 54.63 -66.46 -57.34
CA GLU A 47 54.66 -67.59 -58.29
C GLU A 47 55.93 -67.57 -59.15
N LEU A 48 56.33 -66.40 -59.63
CA LEU A 48 57.52 -66.22 -60.48
C LEU A 48 58.82 -66.08 -59.67
N LYS A 49 58.74 -65.86 -58.35
CA LYS A 49 59.89 -65.58 -57.47
C LYS A 49 60.80 -64.47 -58.02
N ASN A 50 60.19 -63.45 -58.62
CA ASN A 50 60.88 -62.32 -59.24
C ASN A 50 60.61 -61.02 -58.47
N ASN A 51 61.66 -60.27 -58.18
CA ASN A 51 61.60 -58.99 -57.46
C ASN A 51 61.24 -57.80 -58.39
N ASP A 52 61.12 -58.01 -59.70
CA ASP A 52 60.73 -56.94 -60.65
C ASP A 52 59.36 -56.32 -60.34
N PHE A 53 58.50 -57.01 -59.58
CA PHE A 53 57.19 -56.50 -59.14
C PHE A 53 57.24 -55.62 -57.89
N ASP A 54 58.39 -55.51 -57.21
CA ASP A 54 58.51 -54.81 -55.93
C ASP A 54 58.17 -53.33 -56.05
N VAL A 55 58.65 -52.68 -57.11
CA VAL A 55 58.37 -51.27 -57.39
C VAL A 55 56.88 -51.07 -57.62
N ASN A 56 56.26 -51.89 -58.47
CA ASN A 56 54.83 -51.78 -58.78
C ASN A 56 53.94 -52.04 -57.54
N ILE A 57 54.33 -52.97 -56.67
CA ILE A 57 53.60 -53.25 -55.42
C ILE A 57 53.64 -52.05 -54.48
N GLU A 58 54.81 -51.41 -54.32
CA GLU A 58 54.92 -50.21 -53.48
C GLU A 58 54.17 -49.01 -54.07
N GLU A 59 54.19 -48.84 -55.40
CA GLU A 59 53.39 -47.82 -56.09
C GLU A 59 51.88 -48.05 -55.88
N LEU A 60 51.40 -49.30 -56.01
CA LEU A 60 49.99 -49.65 -55.78
C LEU A 60 49.56 -49.45 -54.32
N LYS A 61 50.45 -49.67 -53.34
CA LYS A 61 50.19 -49.34 -51.93
C LYS A 61 50.08 -47.83 -51.72
N SER A 62 50.99 -47.05 -52.31
CA SER A 62 50.92 -45.58 -52.24
C SER A 62 49.62 -45.06 -52.87
N LEU A 63 49.26 -45.57 -54.05
CA LEU A 63 48.02 -45.21 -54.73
C LEU A 63 46.78 -45.56 -53.90
N LYS A 64 46.78 -46.72 -53.23
CA LYS A 64 45.71 -47.11 -52.31
C LYS A 64 45.56 -46.13 -51.15
N GLU A 65 46.65 -45.72 -50.51
CA GLU A 65 46.62 -44.72 -49.43
C GLU A 65 46.10 -43.36 -49.92
N GLU A 66 46.50 -42.94 -51.13
CA GLU A 66 45.97 -41.72 -51.75
C GLU A 66 44.46 -41.81 -52.02
N ILE A 67 43.98 -42.94 -52.56
CA ILE A 67 42.55 -43.19 -52.79
C ILE A 67 41.76 -43.17 -51.47
N LEU A 68 42.28 -43.78 -50.41
CA LEU A 68 41.67 -43.75 -49.07
C LEU A 68 41.64 -42.34 -48.47
N GLY A 69 42.69 -41.55 -48.71
CA GLY A 69 42.74 -40.13 -48.37
C GLY A 69 41.65 -39.34 -49.10
N LEU A 70 41.53 -39.52 -50.41
CA LEU A 70 40.51 -38.87 -51.24
C LEU A 70 39.08 -39.27 -50.82
N LYS A 71 38.84 -40.56 -50.54
CA LYS A 71 37.55 -41.06 -50.06
C LYS A 71 37.14 -40.44 -48.73
N SER A 72 38.11 -40.29 -47.82
CA SER A 72 37.89 -39.64 -46.52
C SER A 72 37.58 -38.15 -46.68
N GLU A 73 38.26 -37.47 -47.61
CA GLU A 73 38.04 -36.06 -47.89
C GLU A 73 36.68 -35.81 -48.57
N ILE A 74 36.28 -36.65 -49.52
CA ILE A 74 34.93 -36.60 -50.15
C ILE A 74 33.85 -36.74 -49.07
N LYS A 75 34.00 -37.72 -48.15
CA LYS A 75 33.07 -37.90 -47.03
C LYS A 75 33.01 -36.65 -46.13
N ARG A 76 34.16 -36.06 -45.80
CA ARG A 76 34.25 -34.82 -45.01
C ARG A 76 33.56 -33.64 -45.71
N LEU A 77 33.75 -33.49 -47.03
CA LEU A 77 33.12 -32.45 -47.82
C LEU A 77 31.59 -32.63 -47.90
N ASN A 78 31.12 -33.88 -48.07
CA ASN A 78 29.69 -34.21 -48.03
C ASN A 78 29.07 -33.92 -46.64
N GLU A 79 29.80 -34.16 -45.55
CA GLU A 79 29.37 -33.81 -44.19
C GLU A 79 29.34 -32.28 -43.97
N LEU A 80 30.28 -31.54 -44.54
CA LEU A 80 30.31 -30.08 -44.51
C LEU A 80 29.17 -29.43 -45.30
N GLU A 81 28.63 -30.11 -46.29
CA GLU A 81 27.48 -29.65 -47.07
C GLU A 81 26.15 -29.68 -46.27
N GLY A 82 26.13 -30.37 -45.13
CA GLY A 82 25.09 -30.21 -44.10
C GLY A 82 25.13 -28.82 -43.43
N ILE A 83 26.21 -28.05 -43.63
CA ILE A 83 26.36 -26.66 -43.22
C ILE A 83 26.16 -25.77 -44.46
N THR A 84 24.94 -25.73 -44.98
CA THR A 84 24.59 -24.74 -46.00
C THR A 84 24.67 -23.33 -45.39
N PHE A 85 24.96 -22.32 -46.21
CA PHE A 85 24.88 -20.92 -45.80
C PHE A 85 23.53 -20.60 -45.13
N SER A 86 22.45 -21.19 -45.66
CA SER A 86 21.10 -21.13 -45.07
C SER A 86 21.02 -21.72 -43.67
N SER A 87 21.68 -22.86 -43.39
CA SER A 87 21.72 -23.46 -42.06
C SER A 87 22.49 -22.61 -41.03
N LEU A 88 23.53 -21.91 -41.49
CA LEU A 88 24.33 -21.00 -40.66
C LEU A 88 23.52 -19.74 -40.35
N ILE A 89 22.85 -19.17 -41.36
CA ILE A 89 21.91 -18.05 -41.18
C ILE A 89 20.78 -18.43 -40.21
N LEU A 90 20.16 -19.60 -40.36
CA LEU A 90 19.08 -20.05 -39.47
C LEU A 90 19.56 -20.18 -38.02
N ARG A 91 20.78 -20.69 -37.81
CA ARG A 91 21.40 -20.78 -36.48
C ARG A 91 21.62 -19.40 -35.87
N ASP A 92 22.15 -18.46 -36.65
CA ASP A 92 22.42 -17.10 -36.19
C ASP A 92 21.12 -16.33 -35.91
N ILE A 93 20.12 -16.45 -36.78
CA ILE A 93 18.78 -15.90 -36.56
C ILE A 93 18.17 -16.47 -35.27
N LYS A 94 18.30 -17.78 -35.03
CA LYS A 94 17.79 -18.41 -33.80
C LYS A 94 18.51 -17.88 -32.56
N ASN A 95 19.83 -17.72 -32.62
CA ASN A 95 20.62 -17.18 -31.52
C ASN A 95 20.28 -15.70 -31.22
N ILE A 96 20.14 -14.89 -32.26
CA ILE A 96 19.69 -13.49 -32.16
C ILE A 96 18.29 -13.44 -31.56
N GLY A 97 17.35 -14.28 -32.03
CA GLY A 97 16.00 -14.38 -31.50
C GLY A 97 15.97 -14.74 -30.02
N ASN A 98 16.76 -15.73 -29.59
CA ASN A 98 16.88 -16.11 -28.18
C ASN A 98 17.45 -14.98 -27.30
N THR A 99 18.43 -14.24 -27.82
CA THR A 99 19.03 -13.10 -27.13
C THR A 99 18.03 -11.95 -27.00
N LEU A 100 17.26 -11.69 -28.06
CA LEU A 100 16.21 -10.69 -28.08
C LEU A 100 15.10 -11.01 -27.05
N VAL A 101 14.63 -12.25 -27.01
CA VAL A 101 13.63 -12.71 -26.02
C VAL A 101 14.17 -12.55 -24.60
N THR A 102 15.44 -12.91 -24.36
CA THR A 102 16.07 -12.77 -23.04
C THR A 102 16.17 -11.31 -22.61
N LEU A 103 16.55 -10.41 -23.53
CA LEU A 103 16.64 -8.98 -23.27
C LEU A 103 15.25 -8.38 -23.00
N GLN A 104 14.24 -8.79 -23.78
CA GLN A 104 12.86 -8.36 -23.60
C GLN A 104 12.33 -8.76 -22.22
N ASN A 105 12.55 -10.00 -21.79
CA ASN A 105 12.15 -10.47 -20.46
C ASN A 105 12.82 -9.66 -19.34
N LYS A 106 14.13 -9.41 -19.43
CA LYS A 106 14.85 -8.57 -18.47
C LYS A 106 14.29 -7.14 -18.40
N ALA A 107 13.95 -6.56 -19.55
CA ALA A 107 13.36 -5.23 -19.60
C ALA A 107 11.97 -5.21 -18.94
N VAL A 108 11.12 -6.20 -19.20
CA VAL A 108 9.81 -6.35 -18.57
C VAL A 108 9.93 -6.50 -17.05
N ASP A 109 10.84 -7.34 -16.57
CA ASP A 109 11.07 -7.54 -15.13
C ASP A 109 11.61 -6.28 -14.45
N SER A 110 12.51 -5.55 -15.11
CA SER A 110 13.02 -4.27 -14.63
C SER A 110 11.91 -3.24 -14.49
N MET A 111 11.05 -3.10 -15.50
CA MET A 111 9.88 -2.22 -15.45
C MET A 111 8.90 -2.61 -14.34
N LYS A 112 8.67 -3.91 -14.14
CA LYS A 112 7.81 -4.42 -13.07
C LYS A 112 8.37 -4.08 -11.68
N SER A 113 9.68 -4.26 -11.49
CA SER A 113 10.37 -3.90 -10.24
C SER A 113 10.28 -2.40 -9.96
N LEU A 114 10.52 -1.56 -10.98
CA LEU A 114 10.41 -0.11 -10.89
C LEU A 114 8.99 0.32 -10.47
N TYR A 115 7.97 -0.24 -11.11
CA TYR A 115 6.57 0.03 -10.78
C TYR A 115 6.24 -0.30 -9.32
N ILE A 116 6.68 -1.48 -8.84
CA ILE A 116 6.47 -1.89 -7.44
C ILE A 116 7.14 -0.91 -6.48
N ASN A 117 8.38 -0.51 -6.75
CA ASN A 117 9.12 0.43 -5.91
C ASN A 117 8.43 1.80 -5.87
N MET A 118 8.06 2.35 -7.03
CA MET A 118 7.33 3.63 -7.11
C MET A 118 6.00 3.57 -6.33
N LYS A 119 5.24 2.47 -6.49
CA LYS A 119 3.99 2.26 -5.75
C LYS A 119 4.23 2.28 -4.23
N TYR A 120 5.25 1.58 -3.74
CA TYR A 120 5.59 1.55 -2.32
C TYR A 120 5.99 2.93 -1.79
N GLN A 121 6.88 3.63 -2.50
CA GLN A 121 7.35 4.97 -2.13
C GLN A 121 6.19 5.98 -2.06
N PHE A 122 5.31 5.98 -3.06
CA PHE A 122 4.14 6.86 -3.04
C PHE A 122 3.17 6.51 -1.93
N SER A 123 2.90 5.23 -1.70
CA SER A 123 2.04 4.80 -0.60
C SER A 123 2.59 5.24 0.75
N TYR A 124 3.89 5.01 1.01
CA TYR A 124 4.53 5.41 2.26
C TYR A 124 4.48 6.93 2.47
N ASN A 125 4.86 7.71 1.45
CA ASN A 125 4.85 9.16 1.53
C ASN A 125 3.43 9.72 1.74
N LEU A 126 2.42 9.14 1.08
CA LEU A 126 1.03 9.54 1.24
C LEU A 126 0.52 9.24 2.66
N THR A 127 0.77 8.03 3.18
CA THR A 127 0.41 7.65 4.55
C THR A 127 1.07 8.58 5.57
N LYS A 128 2.37 8.86 5.42
CA LYS A 128 3.10 9.76 6.31
C LYS A 128 2.59 11.19 6.27
N ALA A 129 2.17 11.68 5.09
CA ALA A 129 1.54 13.00 4.95
C ALA A 129 0.17 13.04 5.65
N GLN A 130 -0.63 11.99 5.52
CA GLN A 130 -1.92 11.86 6.20
C GLN A 130 -1.75 11.80 7.73
N GLU A 131 -0.78 11.05 8.24
CA GLU A 131 -0.46 11.02 9.67
C GLU A 131 -0.11 12.39 10.23
N LYS A 132 0.77 13.15 9.55
CA LYS A 132 1.12 14.52 9.94
C LYS A 132 -0.10 15.44 9.95
N LEU A 133 -0.98 15.32 8.95
CA LEU A 133 -2.22 16.11 8.89
C LEU A 133 -3.14 15.79 10.08
N VAL A 134 -3.30 14.50 10.42
CA VAL A 134 -4.10 14.08 11.57
C VAL A 134 -3.50 14.58 12.88
N GLN A 135 -2.18 14.50 13.06
CA GLN A 135 -1.50 15.03 14.24
C GLN A 135 -1.69 16.55 14.38
N ALA A 136 -1.56 17.30 13.28
CA ALA A 136 -1.82 18.73 13.27
C ALA A 136 -3.26 19.05 13.66
N LYS A 137 -4.24 18.33 13.11
CA LYS A 137 -5.66 18.45 13.48
C LYS A 137 -5.89 18.17 14.97
N ILE A 138 -5.30 17.10 15.50
CA ILE A 138 -5.39 16.74 16.92
C ILE A 138 -4.79 17.85 17.79
N SER A 139 -3.63 18.39 17.42
CA SER A 139 -2.97 19.47 18.16
C SER A 139 -3.83 20.75 18.21
N ILE A 140 -4.42 21.15 17.08
CA ILE A 140 -5.34 22.29 17.01
C ILE A 140 -6.54 22.07 17.93
N VAL A 141 -7.19 20.91 17.83
CA VAL A 141 -8.34 20.58 18.68
C VAL A 141 -7.95 20.59 20.16
N LYS A 142 -6.80 20.03 20.52
CA LYS A 142 -6.31 20.02 21.91
C LYS A 142 -6.12 21.44 22.45
N ASN A 143 -5.45 22.30 21.68
CA ASN A 143 -5.22 23.70 22.08
C ASN A 143 -6.54 24.49 22.22
N LEU A 144 -7.50 24.27 21.31
CA LEU A 144 -8.81 24.89 21.40
C LEU A 144 -9.57 24.43 22.66
N VAL A 145 -9.58 23.12 22.94
CA VAL A 145 -10.21 22.57 24.14
C VAL A 145 -9.59 23.17 25.40
N SER A 146 -8.27 23.25 25.49
CA SER A 146 -7.59 23.90 26.61
C SER A 146 -7.98 25.38 26.76
N SER A 147 -7.99 26.13 25.66
CA SER A 147 -8.40 27.55 25.68
C SER A 147 -9.86 27.73 26.13
N MET A 148 -10.77 26.88 25.66
CA MET A 148 -12.18 26.90 26.09
C MET A 148 -12.31 26.53 27.56
N GLN A 149 -11.53 25.57 28.06
CA GLN A 149 -11.51 25.21 29.48
C GLN A 149 -11.04 26.38 30.34
N ASP A 150 -9.95 27.07 29.95
CA ASP A 150 -9.43 28.22 30.68
C ASP A 150 -10.43 29.39 30.68
N PHE A 151 -11.09 29.63 29.55
CA PHE A 151 -12.16 30.62 29.47
C PHE A 151 -13.33 30.29 30.41
N ILE A 152 -13.81 29.03 30.40
CA ILE A 152 -14.90 28.59 31.28
C ILE A 152 -14.50 28.78 32.75
N LYS A 153 -13.27 28.41 33.14
CA LYS A 153 -12.76 28.62 34.51
C LYS A 153 -12.73 30.10 34.90
N ASP A 154 -12.31 30.99 34.00
CA ASP A 154 -12.34 32.44 34.23
C ASP A 154 -13.77 32.96 34.41
N GLN A 155 -14.71 32.52 33.57
CA GLN A 155 -16.13 32.88 33.70
C GLN A 155 -16.75 32.34 35.00
N GLN A 156 -16.41 31.12 35.41
CA GLN A 156 -16.84 30.55 36.70
C GLN A 156 -16.33 31.37 37.89
N LYS A 157 -15.06 31.81 37.88
CA LYS A 157 -14.51 32.68 38.93
C LYS A 157 -15.28 34.00 39.03
N LYS A 158 -15.54 34.65 37.89
CA LYS A 158 -16.33 35.89 37.84
C LYS A 158 -17.76 35.68 38.37
N LEU A 159 -18.40 34.58 37.99
CA LEU A 159 -19.73 34.22 38.49
C LEU A 159 -19.73 34.03 40.01
N ASN A 160 -18.73 33.33 40.57
CA ASN A 160 -18.59 33.14 42.01
C ASN A 160 -18.49 34.48 42.76
N VAL A 161 -17.65 35.41 42.26
CA VAL A 161 -17.53 36.76 42.85
C VAL A 161 -18.86 37.52 42.82
N CYS A 162 -19.63 37.40 41.73
CA CYS A 162 -20.95 38.02 41.63
C CYS A 162 -21.94 37.43 42.65
N LEU A 163 -21.93 36.10 42.83
CA LEU A 163 -22.79 35.43 43.82
C LEU A 163 -22.43 35.83 45.25
N GLU A 164 -21.14 35.93 45.59
CA GLU A 164 -20.68 36.40 46.91
C GLU A 164 -21.11 37.84 47.21
N LYS A 165 -21.00 38.74 46.22
CA LYS A 165 -21.50 40.13 46.36
C LYS A 165 -23.01 40.16 46.56
N LEU A 166 -23.73 39.34 45.83
CA LEU A 166 -25.19 39.25 45.94
C LEU A 166 -25.64 38.67 47.29
N ASP A 167 -24.90 37.71 47.83
CA ASP A 167 -25.10 37.21 49.20
C ASP A 167 -24.83 38.31 50.24
N SER A 168 -23.76 39.07 50.08
CA SER A 168 -23.40 40.17 50.98
C SER A 168 -24.51 41.24 51.02
N LEU A 169 -24.98 41.66 49.84
CA LEU A 169 -26.12 42.58 49.71
C LEU A 169 -27.40 42.01 50.32
N SER A 170 -27.67 40.72 50.14
CA SER A 170 -28.84 40.05 50.73
C SER A 170 -28.80 40.08 52.26
N GLU A 171 -27.63 39.86 52.87
CA GLU A 171 -27.47 39.96 54.33
C GLU A 171 -27.55 41.40 54.84
N GLU A 172 -27.00 42.37 54.09
CA GLU A 172 -27.14 43.80 54.39
C GLU A 172 -28.60 44.25 54.35
N ILE A 173 -29.36 43.87 53.31
CA ILE A 173 -30.81 44.14 53.22
C ILE A 173 -31.55 43.54 54.43
N LYS A 174 -31.26 42.29 54.81
CA LYS A 174 -31.90 41.67 56.00
C LYS A 174 -31.54 42.40 57.29
N LYS A 175 -30.33 42.96 57.39
CA LYS A 175 -29.89 43.72 58.55
C LYS A 175 -30.61 45.06 58.60
N ASP A 176 -30.65 45.79 57.48
CA ASP A 176 -31.37 47.06 57.34
C ASP A 176 -32.87 46.88 57.61
N GLU A 177 -33.48 45.79 57.12
CA GLU A 177 -34.87 45.43 57.45
C GLU A 177 -35.05 45.24 58.96
N LYS A 178 -34.15 44.51 59.63
CA LYS A 178 -34.22 44.32 61.10
C LYS A 178 -34.06 45.62 61.86
N GLU A 179 -33.11 46.49 61.46
CA GLU A 179 -32.92 47.81 62.08
C GLU A 179 -34.17 48.68 61.87
N PHE A 180 -34.76 48.69 60.67
CA PHE A 180 -36.02 49.38 60.38
C PHE A 180 -37.20 48.85 61.22
N PHE A 181 -37.29 47.53 61.44
CA PHE A 181 -38.31 46.94 62.32
C PHE A 181 -38.08 47.27 63.80
N VAL A 182 -36.84 47.38 64.26
CA VAL A 182 -36.52 47.77 65.64
C VAL A 182 -36.83 49.26 65.87
N GLU A 183 -36.49 50.12 64.91
CA GLU A 183 -36.75 51.56 64.97
C GLU A 183 -38.26 51.87 64.96
N LYS A 184 -39.04 51.19 64.10
CA LYS A 184 -40.50 51.31 64.05
C LYS A 184 -41.22 50.75 65.29
N ASN A 185 -40.57 49.90 66.08
CA ASN A 185 -41.10 49.37 67.33
C ASN A 185 -40.65 50.19 68.57
N ARG A 186 -39.63 51.05 68.45
CA ARG A 186 -39.31 52.04 69.50
C ARG A 186 -40.34 53.17 69.56
N ASP A 187 -40.86 53.58 68.41
CA ASP A 187 -41.88 54.65 68.30
C ASP A 187 -43.31 54.23 68.71
N LYS A 188 -43.52 53.00 69.19
CA LYS A 188 -44.85 52.49 69.59
C LYS A 188 -45.00 52.22 71.08
N THR A 189 -44.11 52.78 71.90
CA THR A 189 -44.23 52.76 73.37
C THR A 189 -44.64 54.13 73.89
N ASP A 190 -45.72 54.71 73.37
CA ASP A 190 -46.50 55.69 74.13
C ASP A 190 -47.92 55.89 73.57
N LYS A 191 -48.86 55.79 74.50
CA LYS A 191 -50.27 56.23 74.49
C LYS A 191 -51.36 55.37 73.81
N LYS A 192 -52.21 54.89 74.73
CA LYS A 192 -53.62 54.49 74.64
C LYS A 192 -54.55 55.58 74.10
N GLU A 193 -55.79 55.13 73.87
CA GLU A 193 -57.10 55.83 73.85
C GLU A 193 -57.64 56.22 72.44
N VAL A 194 -58.67 55.52 71.91
CA VAL A 194 -60.15 55.74 72.10
C VAL A 194 -60.57 56.97 71.25
N GLU A 195 -61.56 57.01 70.34
CA GLU A 195 -62.88 56.41 70.15
C GLU A 195 -63.31 56.67 68.67
N VAL A 196 -63.89 55.70 67.95
CA VAL A 196 -65.29 55.61 67.49
C VAL A 196 -65.87 56.84 66.75
N GLY A 197 -66.29 56.62 65.50
CA GLY A 197 -66.95 57.63 64.65
C GLY A 197 -67.53 57.09 63.32
N THR A 198 -68.45 56.16 63.47
CA THR A 198 -69.44 55.52 62.58
C THR A 198 -69.97 56.27 61.34
N LYS A 199 -70.11 55.54 60.20
CA LYS A 199 -71.31 55.33 59.31
C LYS A 199 -70.84 54.69 57.97
N LYS A 200 -71.00 53.38 57.68
CA LYS A 200 -72.21 52.58 57.29
C LYS A 200 -72.99 53.24 56.13
N GLU A 201 -73.49 52.56 55.09
CA GLU A 201 -73.60 51.16 54.65
C GLU A 201 -74.28 51.22 53.26
N GLU A 202 -73.91 50.36 52.29
CA GLU A 202 -74.80 49.76 51.29
C GLU A 202 -73.98 48.69 50.53
N VAL A 203 -73.95 47.42 50.99
CA VAL A 203 -74.93 46.33 50.72
C VAL A 203 -74.95 45.95 49.24
N ILE A 204 -74.09 45.02 48.79
CA ILE A 204 -74.26 43.55 48.77
C ILE A 204 -75.27 43.03 47.72
N LYS A 205 -74.70 42.37 46.70
CA LYS A 205 -75.12 41.08 46.10
C LYS A 205 -73.79 40.32 45.84
N LYS A 206 -73.30 39.28 46.55
CA LYS A 206 -73.85 37.97 46.99
C LYS A 206 -74.61 37.32 45.83
N GLU A 207 -74.15 36.25 45.19
CA GLU A 207 -73.75 34.91 45.63
C GLU A 207 -73.12 34.21 44.40
N LYS A 208 -72.33 33.14 44.39
CA LYS A 208 -72.00 32.03 45.31
C LYS A 208 -70.89 31.25 44.57
N VAL A 209 -69.72 31.02 45.19
CA VAL A 209 -69.08 29.70 45.28
C VAL A 209 -68.17 29.78 46.51
N LEU A 210 -68.60 29.12 47.59
CA LEU A 210 -67.90 29.00 48.85
C LEU A 210 -67.40 27.55 48.99
N GLU A 211 -66.13 27.44 49.40
CA GLU A 211 -65.51 26.37 50.18
C GLU A 211 -65.39 24.93 49.62
N LYS A 212 -64.13 24.51 49.39
CA LYS A 212 -63.38 23.72 50.39
C LYS A 212 -61.90 23.57 50.00
N SER A 213 -61.08 24.38 50.65
CA SER A 213 -59.99 23.96 51.54
C SER A 213 -58.94 22.91 51.08
N LYS A 214 -57.70 23.42 51.07
CA LYS A 214 -56.43 22.81 51.52
C LYS A 214 -55.56 22.06 50.50
N SER A 215 -54.46 22.75 50.18
CA SER A 215 -53.07 22.27 50.12
C SER A 215 -52.32 22.53 48.80
N GLN A 216 -52.44 23.72 48.22
CA GLN A 216 -51.31 24.22 47.43
C GLN A 216 -50.19 24.59 48.40
N LYS A 217 -49.26 23.66 48.62
CA LYS A 217 -47.86 24.01 48.85
C LYS A 217 -47.53 25.02 47.76
N VAL A 218 -47.50 26.30 48.09
CA VAL A 218 -46.70 27.25 47.35
C VAL A 218 -45.27 26.78 47.63
N GLU A 219 -44.78 25.84 46.82
CA GLU A 219 -43.35 25.68 46.63
C GLU A 219 -42.88 27.07 46.26
N LYS A 220 -42.32 27.78 47.23
CA LYS A 220 -41.51 28.97 46.96
C LYS A 220 -40.54 28.50 45.90
N LYS A 221 -40.76 28.94 44.64
CA LYS A 221 -39.78 28.72 43.57
C LYS A 221 -38.44 29.04 44.20
N PRO A 222 -37.48 28.10 44.23
CA PRO A 222 -36.19 28.37 44.83
C PRO A 222 -35.70 29.67 44.21
N SER A 223 -35.31 30.63 45.05
CA SER A 223 -34.77 31.91 44.58
C SER A 223 -33.74 31.61 43.50
N VAL A 224 -33.73 32.38 42.41
CA VAL A 224 -32.83 32.16 41.25
C VAL A 224 -31.38 31.98 41.71
N LEU A 225 -30.98 32.68 42.79
CA LEU A 225 -29.74 32.49 43.55
C LEU A 225 -29.46 31.04 43.96
N LYS A 226 -30.45 30.36 44.53
CA LYS A 226 -30.33 28.98 45.01
C LYS A 226 -30.12 28.02 43.85
N MET A 227 -30.83 28.21 42.73
CA MET A 227 -30.64 27.41 41.51
C MET A 227 -29.26 27.65 40.89
N LEU A 228 -28.79 28.91 40.87
CA LEU A 228 -27.45 29.25 40.37
C LEU A 228 -26.35 28.62 41.23
N LYS A 229 -26.49 28.65 42.56
CA LYS A 229 -25.57 28.00 43.50
C LYS A 229 -25.55 26.48 43.35
N GLU A 230 -26.71 25.84 43.25
CA GLU A 230 -26.80 24.38 43.06
C GLU A 230 -26.16 23.93 41.74
N ASN A 231 -26.31 24.71 40.66
CA ASN A 231 -25.66 24.41 39.38
C ASN A 231 -24.14 24.62 39.44
N GLN A 232 -23.67 25.66 40.13
CA GLN A 232 -22.24 25.88 40.33
C GLN A 232 -21.58 24.75 41.15
N GLN A 233 -22.28 24.27 42.19
CA GLN A 233 -21.78 23.18 43.02
C GLN A 233 -21.65 21.87 42.23
N LYS A 234 -22.66 21.54 41.41
CA LYS A 234 -22.61 20.37 40.50
C LYS A 234 -21.44 20.43 39.52
N ILE A 235 -21.11 21.62 39.01
CA ILE A 235 -19.99 21.81 38.09
C ILE A 235 -18.65 21.58 38.82
N ASN A 236 -18.47 22.18 39.99
CA ASN A 236 -17.25 22.04 40.81
C ASN A 236 -17.01 20.58 41.25
N ASP A 237 -18.06 19.87 41.66
CA ASP A 237 -17.96 18.48 42.09
C ASP A 237 -17.58 17.56 40.91
N SER A 238 -18.07 17.87 39.70
CA SER A 238 -17.76 17.13 38.47
C SER A 238 -16.32 17.36 37.95
N GLU A 239 -15.71 18.52 38.24
CA GLU A 239 -14.32 18.80 37.91
C GLU A 239 -13.35 18.00 38.80
N LYS A 240 -13.62 17.92 40.11
CA LYS A 240 -12.82 17.11 41.06
C LYS A 240 -12.81 15.61 40.72
N THR A 241 -13.93 15.06 40.24
CA THR A 241 -14.00 13.64 39.87
C THR A 241 -13.26 13.31 38.56
N LYS A 242 -13.00 14.30 37.70
CA LYS A 242 -12.26 14.12 36.45
C LYS A 242 -10.74 14.09 36.68
N GLU A 243 -10.21 14.92 37.59
CA GLU A 243 -8.79 14.91 37.97
C GLU A 243 -8.36 13.56 38.60
N GLU A 244 -9.21 12.94 39.42
CA GLU A 244 -8.94 11.60 40.00
C GLU A 244 -8.90 10.47 38.96
N LYS A 245 -9.66 10.58 37.86
CA LYS A 245 -9.70 9.55 36.80
C LYS A 245 -8.51 9.63 35.85
N THR A 246 -7.91 10.80 35.68
CA THR A 246 -6.68 10.97 34.88
C THR A 246 -5.45 10.37 35.56
N ILE A 247 -5.38 10.38 36.90
CA ILE A 247 -4.23 9.84 37.66
C ILE A 247 -4.16 8.30 37.63
N LYS A 248 -5.29 7.60 37.44
CA LYS A 248 -5.37 6.13 37.48
C LYS A 248 -5.16 5.42 36.13
N LYS A 249 -5.10 6.14 35.01
CA LYS A 249 -4.97 5.54 33.66
C LYS A 249 -3.53 5.41 33.13
N ASP A 250 -2.54 5.93 33.85
CA ASP A 250 -1.15 6.01 33.37
C ASP A 250 -0.25 4.83 33.82
N LYS A 251 -0.85 3.71 34.23
CA LYS A 251 -0.13 2.46 34.53
C LYS A 251 -0.64 1.34 33.63
N GLY A 252 -0.16 1.28 32.40
CA GLY A 252 -0.44 0.16 31.50
C GLY A 252 0.34 0.20 30.20
N MET A 253 1.05 -0.91 29.95
CA MET A 253 1.76 -1.33 28.72
C MET A 253 3.16 -0.75 28.50
N GLU A 254 4.15 -1.39 29.14
CA GLU A 254 5.44 -1.63 28.51
C GLU A 254 5.29 -2.78 27.50
N ILE A 255 5.97 -2.65 26.35
CA ILE A 255 6.13 -3.66 25.30
C ILE A 255 7.26 -4.60 25.70
#